data_AF-A0A926A017-F1
#
_entry.id   AF-A0A926A017-F1
#
_cell.length_a   1.000
_cell.length_b   1.000
_cell.length_c   1.000
_cell.angle_alpha   90.00
_cell.angle_beta   90.00
_cell.angle_gamma   90.00
#
_symmetry.space_group_name_H-M   'P 1'
#
loop_
_entity.id
_entity.type
_entity.pdbx_description
1 polymer ?
#
loop_
_entity_poly.entity_id
_entity_poly.type
_entity_poly.pdbx_seq_one_letter_code
_entity_poly.pdbx_strand_id
1 'polypeptide(L)'
;MSITPKMDTIALTTPAIPNIPVGKAERDEALARVEKQLAGYAINNFDKSKVSASKPGIAGLQVDSDGRLWVQHNLVYGVHSTTFEVFDAKAKHLGRVVLPIKTNSYLPIRAQGNLLWLVVFDEDDVQYIAHYRLQQ
;
A
#
# COMPACT_ATOMS: atom_id res chain seq x y z
N MET A 1 -6.79 7.06 -21.13
CA MET A 1 -7.80 7.98 -20.58
C MET A 1 -7.11 9.32 -20.38
N SER A 2 -7.58 10.40 -21.02
CA SER A 2 -6.97 11.73 -20.83
C SER A 2 -7.63 12.39 -19.63
N ILE A 3 -6.84 12.74 -18.61
CA ILE A 3 -7.32 13.47 -17.43
C ILE A 3 -7.02 14.95 -17.67
N THR A 4 -8.05 15.79 -17.69
CA THR A 4 -7.86 17.26 -17.71
C THR A 4 -7.60 17.71 -16.27
N PRO A 5 -6.41 18.24 -15.96
CA PRO A 5 -6.11 18.74 -14.62
C PRO A 5 -7.01 19.92 -14.28
N LYS A 6 -7.47 20.00 -13.03
CA LYS A 6 -8.15 21.19 -12.52
C LYS A 6 -7.12 22.29 -12.21
N MET A 7 -7.57 23.53 -12.04
CA MET A 7 -6.67 24.67 -11.74
C MET A 7 -5.88 24.52 -10.43
N ASP A 8 -6.29 23.62 -9.53
CA ASP A 8 -5.63 23.28 -8.27
C ASP A 8 -4.64 22.10 -8.39
N THR A 9 -4.47 21.52 -9.59
CA THR A 9 -3.56 20.39 -9.81
C THR A 9 -2.14 20.90 -10.06
N ILE A 10 -1.22 20.62 -9.12
CA ILE A 10 0.18 21.07 -9.21
C ILE A 10 1.10 20.11 -9.97
N ALA A 11 0.74 18.82 -10.04
CA ALA A 11 1.51 17.80 -10.75
C ALA A 11 0.63 16.58 -11.10
N LEU A 12 1.00 15.84 -12.16
CA LEU A 12 0.35 14.60 -12.57
C LEU A 12 1.41 13.54 -12.88
N THR A 13 1.23 12.34 -12.33
CA THR A 13 2.04 11.15 -12.67
C THR A 13 1.13 9.96 -12.97
N THR A 14 1.63 8.99 -13.71
CA THR A 14 0.95 7.71 -13.97
C THR A 14 1.95 6.59 -13.75
N PRO A 15 2.03 6.04 -12.52
CA PRO A 15 2.93 4.94 -12.25
C PRO A 15 2.41 3.65 -12.92
N ALA A 16 3.31 2.89 -13.54
CA ALA A 16 2.99 1.62 -14.19
C ALA A 16 2.89 0.49 -13.16
N ILE A 17 1.86 0.53 -12.31
CA ILE A 17 1.64 -0.45 -11.23
C ILE A 17 0.40 -1.28 -11.59
N PRO A 18 0.54 -2.55 -12.00
CA PRO A 18 -0.58 -3.37 -12.45
C PRO A 18 -1.43 -3.85 -11.27
N ASN A 19 -2.69 -4.20 -11.55
CA ASN A 19 -3.51 -4.97 -10.61
C ASN A 19 -2.86 -6.33 -10.34
N ILE A 20 -3.01 -6.82 -9.11
CA ILE A 20 -2.45 -8.08 -8.65
C ILE A 20 -3.55 -9.15 -8.73
N PRO A 21 -3.35 -10.24 -9.49
CA PRO A 21 -4.24 -11.40 -9.45
C PRO A 21 -4.31 -11.97 -8.03
N VAL A 22 -5.52 -12.26 -7.56
CA VAL A 22 -5.72 -12.87 -6.24
C VAL A 22 -5.81 -14.39 -6.43
N GLY A 23 -4.82 -15.10 -5.87
CA GLY A 23 -4.76 -16.56 -5.93
C GLY A 23 -5.86 -17.21 -5.07
N LYS A 24 -6.11 -18.50 -5.30
CA LYS A 24 -7.12 -19.26 -4.53
C LYS A 24 -6.85 -19.23 -3.02
N ALA A 25 -5.60 -19.47 -2.60
CA ALA A 25 -5.24 -19.49 -1.18
C ALA A 25 -5.49 -18.14 -0.49
N GLU A 26 -5.03 -17.04 -1.09
CA GLU A 26 -5.29 -15.69 -0.60
C GLU A 26 -6.80 -15.41 -0.50
N ARG A 27 -7.56 -15.77 -1.55
CA ARG A 27 -9.00 -15.57 -1.59
C ARG A 27 -9.71 -16.33 -0.47
N ASP A 28 -9.40 -17.61 -0.32
CA ASP A 28 -10.02 -18.47 0.69
C ASP A 28 -9.72 -17.95 2.11
N GLU A 29 -8.48 -17.55 2.38
CA GLU A 29 -8.09 -16.96 3.67
C GLU A 29 -8.82 -15.64 3.95
N ALA A 30 -8.89 -14.74 2.95
CA ALA A 30 -9.58 -13.47 3.09
C ALA A 30 -11.08 -13.66 3.33
N LEU A 31 -11.72 -14.58 2.60
CA LEU A 31 -13.13 -14.92 2.78
C LEU A 31 -13.41 -15.50 4.18
N ALA A 32 -12.56 -16.41 4.66
CA ALA A 32 -12.69 -16.96 6.01
C ALA A 32 -12.59 -15.86 7.10
N ARG A 33 -11.71 -14.87 6.89
CA ARG A 33 -11.58 -13.72 7.81
C ARG A 33 -12.84 -12.85 7.81
N VAL A 34 -13.39 -12.56 6.63
CA VAL A 34 -14.65 -11.81 6.48
C VAL A 34 -15.80 -12.55 7.15
N GLU A 35 -15.94 -13.85 6.93
CA GLU A 35 -16.98 -14.66 7.58
C GLU A 35 -16.86 -14.64 9.11
N LYS A 36 -15.64 -14.79 9.63
CA LYS A 36 -15.37 -14.71 11.08
C LYS A 36 -15.78 -13.34 11.64
N GLN A 37 -15.47 -12.25 10.94
CA GLN A 37 -15.86 -10.90 11.37
C GLN A 37 -17.37 -10.70 11.33
N LEU A 38 -18.04 -11.22 10.29
CA LEU A 38 -19.47 -11.07 10.07
C LEU A 38 -20.34 -11.95 10.98
N ALA A 39 -19.78 -13.03 11.56
CA ALA A 39 -20.50 -13.94 12.43
C ALA A 39 -21.13 -13.26 13.67
N GLY A 40 -20.60 -12.12 14.10
CA GLY A 40 -21.14 -11.34 15.23
C GLY A 40 -22.33 -10.42 14.88
N TYR A 41 -22.71 -10.30 13.61
CA TYR A 41 -23.75 -9.37 13.16
C TYR A 41 -25.07 -10.07 12.87
N ALA A 42 -26.18 -9.42 13.23
CA ALA A 42 -27.55 -9.93 12.99
C ALA A 42 -27.90 -10.07 11.50
N ILE A 43 -27.23 -9.30 10.62
CA ILE A 43 -27.35 -9.41 9.18
C ILE A 43 -25.94 -9.63 8.62
N ASN A 44 -25.73 -10.75 7.96
CA ASN A 44 -24.43 -11.19 7.44
C ASN A 44 -24.52 -11.79 6.02
N ASN A 45 -25.38 -11.22 5.17
CA ASN A 45 -25.68 -11.66 3.80
C ASN A 45 -24.57 -11.34 2.77
N PHE A 46 -23.32 -11.58 3.13
CA PHE A 46 -22.16 -11.32 2.27
C PHE A 46 -22.14 -12.24 1.04
N ASP A 47 -22.23 -11.63 -0.14
CA ASP A 47 -22.16 -12.33 -1.42
C ASP A 47 -20.70 -12.46 -1.90
N LYS A 48 -20.12 -13.63 -1.66
CA LYS A 48 -18.72 -13.96 -2.04
C LYS A 48 -18.46 -13.85 -3.54
N SER A 49 -19.49 -13.94 -4.38
CA SER A 49 -19.34 -13.86 -5.84
C SER A 49 -18.97 -12.44 -6.30
N LYS A 50 -19.28 -11.41 -5.50
CA LYS A 50 -18.94 -10.01 -5.77
C LYS A 50 -17.49 -9.66 -5.44
N VAL A 51 -16.74 -10.57 -4.82
CA VAL A 51 -15.31 -10.36 -4.54
C VAL A 51 -14.52 -10.51 -5.84
N SER A 52 -13.82 -9.43 -6.22
CA SER A 52 -12.96 -9.39 -7.41
C SER A 52 -11.87 -10.48 -7.36
N ALA A 53 -11.53 -11.02 -8.53
CA ALA A 53 -10.39 -11.94 -8.70
C ALA A 53 -9.03 -11.22 -8.76
N SER A 54 -9.02 -9.90 -8.60
CA SER A 54 -7.81 -9.08 -8.55
C SER A 54 -7.96 -7.95 -7.55
N LYS A 55 -6.83 -7.50 -7.00
CA LYS A 55 -6.75 -6.31 -6.15
C LYS A 55 -5.95 -5.21 -6.83
N PRO A 56 -6.22 -3.93 -6.51
CA PRO A 56 -5.45 -2.83 -7.08
C PRO A 56 -3.97 -2.95 -6.70
N GLY A 57 -3.08 -2.57 -7.61
CA GLY A 57 -1.64 -2.60 -7.37
C GLY A 57 -1.14 -1.55 -6.39
N ILE A 58 -1.91 -0.49 -6.14
CA ILE A 58 -1.60 0.57 -5.18
C ILE A 58 -2.35 0.32 -3.88
N ALA A 59 -1.63 0.31 -2.76
CA ALA A 59 -2.22 0.19 -1.41
C ALA A 59 -2.34 1.53 -0.69
N GLY A 60 -1.50 2.50 -1.01
CA GLY A 60 -1.47 3.77 -0.28
C GLY A 60 -0.75 4.88 -1.04
N LEU A 61 -1.16 6.10 -0.76
CA LEU A 61 -0.56 7.34 -1.27
C LEU A 61 -0.27 8.24 -0.09
N GLN A 62 0.97 8.70 0.04
CA GLN A 62 1.40 9.50 1.18
C GLN A 62 2.35 10.58 0.70
N VAL A 63 2.21 11.80 1.25
CA VAL A 63 3.13 12.91 0.98
C VAL A 63 3.97 13.15 2.23
N ASP A 64 5.27 13.30 2.05
CA ASP A 64 6.21 13.53 3.14
C ASP A 64 6.51 15.01 3.39
N SER A 65 7.37 15.30 4.37
CA SER A 65 7.69 16.70 4.75
C SER A 65 8.44 17.47 3.67
N ASP A 66 9.09 16.77 2.73
CA ASP A 66 9.85 17.37 1.64
C ASP A 66 8.97 17.54 0.39
N GLY A 67 7.68 17.19 0.47
CA GLY A 67 6.72 17.26 -0.63
C GLY A 67 6.85 16.11 -1.63
N ARG A 68 7.54 15.02 -1.29
CA ARG A 68 7.62 13.82 -2.15
C ARG A 68 6.37 12.99 -2.01
N LEU A 69 5.85 12.49 -3.13
CA LEU A 69 4.78 11.51 -3.16
C LEU A 69 5.36 10.10 -3.07
N TRP A 70 4.92 9.34 -2.07
CA TRP A 70 5.22 7.94 -1.87
C TRP A 70 4.01 7.10 -2.27
N VAL A 71 4.19 6.27 -3.30
CA VAL A 71 3.17 5.35 -3.82
C VAL A 71 3.48 3.95 -3.33
N GLN A 72 2.73 3.48 -2.34
CA GLN A 72 2.91 2.14 -1.78
C GLN A 72 2.28 1.09 -2.69
N HIS A 73 3.06 0.08 -3.06
CA HIS A 73 2.54 -1.10 -3.74
C HIS A 73 1.73 -1.96 -2.79
N ASN A 74 0.64 -2.53 -3.29
CA ASN A 74 -0.13 -3.51 -2.56
C ASN A 74 0.68 -4.79 -2.37
N LEU A 75 0.55 -5.42 -1.20
CA LEU A 75 1.36 -6.57 -0.83
C LEU A 75 1.00 -7.76 -1.71
N VAL A 76 1.99 -8.47 -2.23
CA VAL A 76 1.75 -9.76 -2.89
C VAL A 76 1.61 -10.83 -1.81
N TYR A 77 0.63 -11.72 -1.95
CA TYR A 77 0.41 -12.79 -0.98
C TYR A 77 1.68 -13.64 -0.79
N GLY A 78 2.05 -13.89 0.47
CA GLY A 78 3.27 -14.63 0.84
C GLY A 78 4.59 -13.85 0.69
N VAL A 79 4.56 -12.58 0.26
CA VAL A 79 5.76 -11.73 0.14
C VAL A 79 5.88 -10.80 1.35
N HIS A 80 7.03 -10.84 2.01
CA HIS A 80 7.34 -10.07 3.22
C HIS A 80 8.22 -8.84 2.94
N SER A 81 7.87 -8.08 1.91
CA SER A 81 8.54 -6.83 1.58
C SER A 81 7.52 -5.75 1.23
N THR A 82 7.91 -4.50 1.48
CA THR A 82 7.12 -3.33 1.12
C THR A 82 7.87 -2.53 0.07
N THR A 83 7.17 -2.16 -1.00
CA THR A 83 7.74 -1.38 -2.11
C THR A 83 7.03 -0.05 -2.24
N PHE A 84 7.81 1.01 -2.46
CA PHE A 84 7.33 2.34 -2.78
C PHE A 84 7.95 2.84 -4.08
N GLU A 85 7.16 3.45 -4.95
CA GLU A 85 7.67 4.38 -5.95
C GLU A 85 7.64 5.80 -5.36
N VAL A 86 8.74 6.53 -5.48
CA VAL A 86 8.88 7.87 -4.88
C VAL A 86 8.96 8.91 -5.99
N PHE A 87 8.15 9.96 -5.90
CA PHE A 87 8.12 11.07 -6.85
C PHE A 87 8.40 12.38 -6.13
N ASP A 88 9.06 13.32 -6.78
CA ASP A 88 9.18 14.68 -6.24
C ASP A 88 7.86 15.46 -6.34
N ALA A 89 7.86 16.67 -5.78
CA ALA A 89 6.70 17.57 -5.80
C ALA A 89 6.23 17.98 -7.22
N LYS A 90 7.05 17.71 -8.25
CA LYS A 90 6.76 17.97 -9.67
C LYS A 90 6.42 16.70 -10.44
N ALA A 91 6.07 15.62 -9.73
CA ALA A 91 5.73 14.32 -10.30
C ALA A 91 6.89 13.61 -11.07
N LYS A 92 8.15 14.05 -10.89
CA LYS A 92 9.30 13.33 -11.42
C LYS A 92 9.59 12.11 -10.56
N HIS A 93 9.71 10.94 -11.18
CA HIS A 93 10.11 9.73 -10.48
C HIS A 93 11.55 9.83 -9.95
N LEU A 94 11.72 9.70 -8.64
CA LEU A 94 13.01 9.71 -7.95
C LEU A 94 13.61 8.31 -7.84
N GLY A 95 12.77 7.28 -7.72
CA GLY A 95 13.21 5.89 -7.65
C GLY A 95 12.30 5.02 -6.80
N ARG A 96 12.71 3.75 -6.69
CA ARG A 96 12.00 2.72 -5.94
C ARG A 96 12.69 2.46 -4.60
N VAL A 97 11.91 2.46 -3.52
CA VAL A 97 12.36 2.02 -2.19
C VAL A 97 11.77 0.65 -1.90
N VAL A 98 12.62 -0.33 -1.58
CA VAL A 98 12.22 -1.68 -1.19
C VAL A 98 12.67 -1.94 0.24
N LEU A 99 11.71 -2.16 1.13
CA LEU A 99 11.98 -2.54 2.52
C LEU A 99 11.81 -4.05 2.66
N PRO A 100 12.78 -4.78 3.24
CA PRO A 100 12.70 -6.23 3.45
C PRO A 100 11.81 -6.59 4.65
N ILE A 101 10.73 -5.83 4.86
CA ILE A 101 9.80 -6.01 5.97
C ILE A 101 8.38 -5.68 5.51
N LYS A 102 7.41 -6.35 6.14
CA LYS A 102 6.00 -6.03 5.99
C LYS A 102 5.67 -4.80 6.83
N THR A 103 5.01 -3.83 6.21
CA THR A 103 4.56 -2.61 6.87
C THR A 103 3.05 -2.64 7.09
N ASN A 104 2.58 -1.85 8.05
CA ASN A 104 1.16 -1.59 8.19
C ASN A 104 0.73 -0.49 7.20
N SER A 105 0.12 -0.88 6.07
CA SER A 105 -0.33 0.06 5.03
C SER A 105 -1.42 1.03 5.49
N TYR A 106 -2.08 0.77 6.63
CA TYR A 106 -3.08 1.67 7.20
C TYR A 106 -2.48 2.79 8.04
N LEU A 107 -1.20 2.65 8.44
CA LEU A 107 -0.51 3.66 9.22
C LEU A 107 0.40 4.48 8.31
N PRO A 108 0.51 5.80 8.56
CA PRO A 108 1.30 6.66 7.71
C PRO A 108 2.79 6.33 7.88
N ILE A 109 3.52 6.38 6.77
CA ILE A 109 4.96 6.58 6.83
C ILE A 109 5.23 8.06 7.16
N ARG A 110 6.39 8.29 7.75
CA ARG A 110 6.97 9.62 7.89
C ARG A 110 8.33 9.58 7.22
N ALA A 111 8.57 10.46 6.28
CA ALA A 111 9.89 10.64 5.70
C ALA A 111 10.31 12.11 5.84
N GLN A 112 11.58 12.32 6.16
CA GLN A 112 12.19 13.65 6.26
C GLN A 112 13.65 13.54 5.80
N GLY A 113 13.99 14.24 4.72
CA GLY A 113 15.26 14.06 4.02
C GLY A 113 15.46 12.59 3.64
N ASN A 114 16.53 11.99 4.17
CA ASN A 114 16.87 10.58 3.95
C ASN A 114 16.47 9.67 5.12
N LEU A 115 15.66 10.14 6.06
CA LEU A 115 15.15 9.32 7.15
C LEU A 115 13.71 8.92 6.87
N LEU A 116 13.40 7.65 7.15
CA LEU A 116 12.09 7.06 6.99
C LEU A 116 11.68 6.37 8.29
N TRP A 117 10.51 6.68 8.82
CA TRP A 117 9.87 6.03 9.96
C TRP A 117 8.57 5.38 9.52
N LEU A 118 8.33 4.17 10.02
CA LEU A 118 7.16 3.39 9.65
C LEU A 118 6.79 2.41 10.77
N VAL A 119 5.53 2.02 10.79
CA VAL A 119 5.07 0.91 11.64
C VAL A 119 5.25 -0.41 10.89
N VAL A 120 6.03 -1.29 11.50
CA VAL A 120 6.36 -2.63 10.99
C VAL A 120 5.74 -3.69 11.89
N PHE A 121 5.60 -4.89 11.35
CA PHE A 121 5.26 -6.09 12.10
C PHE A 121 6.51 -6.98 12.24
N ASP A 122 6.70 -7.60 13.39
CA ASP A 122 7.63 -8.74 13.54
C ASP A 122 6.97 -10.06 13.12
N GLU A 123 7.64 -11.17 13.40
CA GLU A 123 7.17 -12.53 13.07
C GLU A 123 5.90 -12.93 13.84
N ASP A 124 5.63 -12.29 14.98
CA ASP A 124 4.49 -12.54 15.86
C ASP A 124 3.34 -11.53 15.63
N ASP A 125 3.37 -10.78 14.51
CA ASP A 125 2.43 -9.69 14.19
C ASP A 125 2.37 -8.58 15.27
N VAL A 126 3.43 -8.40 16.05
CA VAL A 126 3.55 -7.28 17.01
C VAL A 126 4.03 -6.03 16.28
N GLN A 127 3.43 -4.87 16.61
CA GLN A 127 3.76 -3.60 15.96
C GLN A 127 4.91 -2.86 16.64
N TYR A 128 5.85 -2.36 15.83
CA TYR A 128 6.95 -1.50 16.29
C TYR A 128 7.18 -0.34 15.32
N ILE A 129 7.84 0.70 15.81
CA ILE A 129 8.37 1.77 14.94
C ILE A 129 9.77 1.37 14.50
N ALA A 130 9.97 1.24 13.19
CA ALA A 130 11.28 1.11 12.60
C ALA A 130 11.70 2.42 11.96
N HIS A 131 13.00 2.72 11.99
CA HIS A 131 13.58 3.83 11.26
C HIS A 131 14.69 3.35 10.32
N TYR A 132 14.74 3.93 9.12
CA TYR A 132 15.73 3.61 8.11
C TYR A 132 16.37 4.88 7.57
N ARG A 133 17.61 4.75 7.12
CA ARG A 133 18.28 5.77 6.32
C ARG A 133 18.28 5.33 4.86
N LEU A 134 17.67 6.14 4.00
CA LEU A 134 17.67 5.93 2.55
C LEU A 134 19.10 6.13 2.03
N GLN A 135 19.61 5.14 1.31
CA GLN A 135 20.86 5.23 0.57
C GLN A 135 20.54 5.63 -0.88
N GLN A 136 21.40 6.46 -1.46
CA GLN A 136 21.32 6.90 -2.86
C GLN A 136 22.08 5.92 -3.75
#